data_AF-A0A401FRF4-F1
#
_entry.id   AF-A0A401FRF4-F1
#
_cell.length_a   1.000
_cell.length_b   1.000
_cell.length_c   1.000
_cell.angle_alpha   90.00
_cell.angle_beta   90.00
_cell.angle_gamma   90.00
#
_symmetry.space_group_name_H-M   'P 1'
#
loop_
_entity.id
_entity.type
_entity.pdbx_description
1 polymer ?
#
loop_
_entity_poly.entity_id
_entity_poly.type
_entity_poly.pdbx_seq_one_letter_code
_entity_poly.pdbx_strand_id
1 'polypeptide(L)'
;MTPFELLNTINKEIDAFTPKLSSAINKALMYYGEGSSLVGFEHGKNENDAISFEESESIRVRQDQSPLVMLKVMEVATLLESNSSWRLIVDTKPADKEGRMAFRYTLIRDKRIL
;
A
#
# COMPACT_ATOMS: atom_id res chain seq x y z
N MET A 1 3.33 2.95 16.20
CA MET A 1 2.64 1.69 15.83
C MET A 1 3.70 0.75 15.26
N THR A 2 3.69 -0.54 15.60
CA THR A 2 4.64 -1.50 15.00
C THR A 2 4.26 -1.78 13.54
N PRO A 3 5.19 -2.22 12.68
CA PRO A 3 4.86 -2.61 11.31
C PRO A 3 3.73 -3.65 11.23
N PHE A 4 3.67 -4.57 12.21
CA PHE A 4 2.63 -5.59 12.28
C PHE A 4 1.26 -5.03 12.67
N GLU A 5 1.20 -4.13 13.65
CA GLU A 5 -0.03 -3.42 14.02
C GLU A 5 -0.54 -2.55 12.87
N LEU A 6 0.38 -1.91 12.14
CA LEU A 6 0.08 -1.11 10.96
C LEU A 6 -0.52 -1.97 9.86
N LEU A 7 0.12 -3.08 9.52
CA LEU A 7 -0.39 -4.01 8.52
C LEU A 7 -1.78 -4.56 8.89
N ASN A 8 -1.99 -4.96 10.15
CA ASN A 8 -3.30 -5.44 10.59
C ASN A 8 -4.39 -4.37 10.50
N THR A 9 -4.04 -3.10 10.74
CA THR A 9 -4.97 -1.99 10.59
C THR A 9 -5.31 -1.79 9.11
N ILE A 10 -4.31 -1.73 8.24
CA ILE A 10 -4.50 -1.57 6.79
C ILE A 10 -5.33 -2.71 6.20
N ASN A 11 -5.04 -3.97 6.56
CA ASN A 11 -5.77 -5.12 6.04
C ASN A 11 -7.26 -5.07 6.41
N LYS A 12 -7.60 -4.61 7.62
CA LYS A 12 -9.01 -4.44 8.02
C LYS A 12 -9.74 -3.39 7.17
N GLU A 13 -9.03 -2.37 6.69
CA GLU A 13 -9.63 -1.27 5.92
C GLU A 13 -9.84 -1.62 4.44
N ILE A 14 -8.86 -2.29 3.81
CA ILE A 14 -8.84 -2.40 2.35
C ILE A 14 -8.83 -3.82 1.80
N ASP A 15 -8.61 -4.87 2.59
CA ASP A 15 -8.43 -6.23 2.05
C ASP A 15 -9.69 -6.76 1.35
N ALA A 16 -10.87 -6.36 1.84
CA ALA A 16 -12.16 -6.70 1.22
C ALA A 16 -12.37 -6.05 -0.16
N PHE A 17 -11.64 -4.96 -0.46
CA PHE A 17 -11.84 -4.17 -1.67
C PHE A 17 -10.67 -4.26 -2.64
N THR A 18 -9.43 -4.21 -2.14
CA THR A 18 -8.18 -4.15 -2.92
C THR A 18 -7.14 -5.12 -2.34
N PRO A 19 -7.34 -6.44 -2.49
CA PRO A 19 -6.46 -7.46 -1.91
C PRO A 19 -5.04 -7.42 -2.50
N LYS A 20 -4.84 -6.98 -3.75
CA LYS A 20 -3.48 -6.84 -4.28
C LYS A 20 -2.74 -5.68 -3.63
N LEU A 21 -3.42 -4.54 -3.42
CA LEU A 21 -2.81 -3.42 -2.69
C LEU A 21 -2.43 -3.82 -1.25
N SER A 22 -3.31 -4.53 -0.55
CA SER A 22 -3.04 -5.13 0.77
C SER A 22 -1.77 -5.99 0.77
N SER A 23 -1.65 -6.90 -0.21
CA SER A 23 -0.46 -7.74 -0.41
C SER A 23 0.81 -6.93 -0.72
N ALA A 24 0.71 -5.90 -1.56
CA ALA A 24 1.82 -5.02 -1.91
C ALA A 24 2.35 -4.26 -0.68
N ILE A 25 1.45 -3.78 0.18
CA ILE A 25 1.81 -3.13 1.45
C ILE A 25 2.43 -4.12 2.42
N ASN A 26 1.90 -5.34 2.53
CA ASN A 26 2.53 -6.41 3.31
C ASN A 26 3.98 -6.65 2.85
N LYS A 27 4.20 -6.75 1.53
CA LYS A 27 5.55 -6.90 0.97
C LYS A 27 6.45 -5.70 1.33
N ALA A 28 5.94 -4.47 1.26
CA ALA A 28 6.69 -3.28 1.65
C ALA A 28 7.08 -3.30 3.15
N LEU A 29 6.14 -3.62 4.04
CA LEU A 29 6.35 -3.57 5.49
C LEU A 29 7.09 -4.77 6.06
N MET A 30 6.85 -5.98 5.56
CA MET A 30 7.36 -7.22 6.13
C MET A 30 8.53 -7.80 5.37
N TYR A 31 8.48 -7.76 4.03
CA TYR A 31 9.51 -8.37 3.20
C TYR A 31 10.67 -7.40 2.95
N TYR A 32 10.33 -6.15 2.60
CA TYR A 32 11.32 -5.10 2.42
C TYR A 32 11.58 -4.32 3.72
N GLY A 33 10.60 -4.21 4.63
CA GLY A 33 10.57 -3.21 5.69
C GLY A 33 11.52 -3.37 6.89
N GLU A 34 11.38 -2.42 7.82
CA GLU A 34 12.31 -1.96 8.89
C GLU A 34 12.76 -3.00 9.95
N GLY A 35 12.31 -4.25 9.86
CA GLY A 35 12.33 -5.21 10.98
C GLY A 35 13.21 -6.45 10.82
N SER A 36 13.98 -6.60 9.74
CA SER A 36 14.77 -7.82 9.56
C SER A 36 16.26 -7.59 9.69
N SER A 37 16.78 -7.90 10.87
CA SER A 37 18.22 -8.10 11.15
C SER A 37 18.85 -9.22 10.30
N LEU A 38 18.06 -9.99 9.55
CA LEU A 38 18.49 -11.07 8.65
C LEU A 38 18.50 -10.65 7.16
N VAL A 39 18.03 -9.45 6.84
CA VAL A 39 17.91 -8.96 5.46
C VAL A 39 19.02 -7.93 5.25
N GLY A 40 20.23 -8.42 4.97
CA GLY A 40 21.44 -7.60 4.95
C GLY A 40 22.57 -8.05 4.02
N PHE A 41 22.37 -9.11 3.22
CA PHE A 41 23.41 -9.64 2.33
C PHE A 41 23.08 -9.60 0.83
N GLU A 42 21.85 -9.23 0.45
CA GLU A 42 21.44 -9.09 -0.96
C GLU A 42 21.10 -7.63 -1.27
N HIS A 43 21.45 -7.18 -2.49
CA HIS A 43 21.17 -5.83 -2.97
C HIS A 43 19.65 -5.59 -3.07
N GLY A 44 19.14 -4.45 -2.59
CA GLY A 44 17.72 -4.09 -2.62
C GLY A 44 16.92 -4.56 -1.39
N LYS A 45 17.62 -4.97 -0.34
CA LYS A 45 17.07 -5.55 0.89
C LYS A 45 17.60 -4.83 2.13
N ASN A 46 18.68 -4.06 2.01
CA ASN A 46 19.16 -3.22 3.10
C ASN A 46 18.11 -2.13 3.41
N GLU A 47 17.97 -1.77 4.68
CA GLU A 47 17.11 -0.66 5.12
C GLU A 47 17.44 0.68 4.46
N ASN A 48 18.67 0.86 3.98
CA ASN A 48 19.16 2.06 3.31
C ASN A 48 18.97 2.04 1.79
N ASP A 49 18.54 0.92 1.21
CA ASP A 49 18.33 0.84 -0.23
C ASP A 49 17.10 1.66 -0.63
N ALA A 50 17.25 2.43 -1.71
CA ALA A 50 16.12 3.08 -2.36
C ALA A 50 15.28 1.99 -3.05
N ILE A 51 14.08 1.76 -2.53
CA ILE A 51 13.14 0.79 -3.08
C ILE A 51 11.90 1.54 -3.54
N SER A 52 11.55 1.31 -4.81
CA SER A 52 10.27 1.72 -5.37
C SER A 52 9.74 0.61 -6.25
N PHE A 53 8.44 0.33 -6.17
CA PHE A 53 7.78 -0.57 -7.10
C PHE A 53 6.38 -0.08 -7.43
N GLU A 54 6.00 -0.30 -8.69
CA GLU A 54 4.68 0.04 -9.22
C GLU A 54 3.89 -1.24 -9.42
N GLU A 55 2.64 -1.20 -8.98
CA GLU A 55 1.67 -2.27 -9.19
C GLU A 55 0.33 -1.69 -9.65
N SER A 56 -0.54 -2.57 -10.14
CA SER A 56 -1.88 -2.20 -10.54
C SER A 56 -2.90 -3.28 -10.23
N GLU A 57 -4.11 -2.84 -9.99
CA GLU A 57 -5.24 -3.69 -9.68
C GLU A 57 -6.50 -3.18 -10.38
N SER A 58 -7.36 -4.10 -10.80
CA SER A 58 -8.70 -3.76 -11.27
C SER A 58 -9.70 -4.60 -10.49
N ILE A 59 -10.72 -3.94 -9.95
CA ILE A 59 -11.74 -4.54 -9.11
C ILE A 59 -13.12 -4.22 -9.68
N ARG A 60 -14.12 -5.00 -9.27
CA ARG A 60 -15.52 -4.69 -9.52
C ARG A 60 -16.18 -4.20 -8.25
N VAL A 61 -16.76 -3.02 -8.31
CA VAL A 61 -17.50 -2.39 -7.22
C VAL A 61 -18.80 -1.83 -7.76
N ARG A 62 -19.81 -1.70 -6.89
CA ARG A 62 -20.98 -0.92 -7.27
C ARG A 62 -20.60 0.55 -7.41
N GLN A 63 -21.25 1.27 -8.31
CA GLN A 63 -20.91 2.68 -8.59
C GLN A 63 -21.05 3.57 -7.35
N ASP A 64 -22.04 3.30 -6.49
CA ASP A 64 -22.25 3.99 -5.21
C ASP A 64 -21.14 3.70 -4.18
N GLN A 65 -20.45 2.57 -4.29
CA GLN A 65 -19.35 2.19 -3.40
C GLN A 65 -17.99 2.73 -3.84
N SER A 66 -17.84 3.17 -5.10
CA SER A 66 -16.56 3.64 -5.62
C SER A 66 -15.94 4.80 -4.79
N PRO A 67 -16.71 5.83 -4.37
CA PRO A 67 -16.16 6.88 -3.51
C PRO A 67 -15.66 6.37 -2.15
N LEU A 68 -16.35 5.40 -1.55
CA LEU A 68 -15.94 4.79 -0.29
C LEU A 68 -14.62 4.04 -0.45
N VAL A 69 -14.45 3.27 -1.53
CA VAL A 69 -13.19 2.56 -1.78
C VAL A 69 -12.04 3.54 -2.01
N MET A 70 -12.27 4.62 -2.78
CA MET A 70 -11.26 5.68 -2.95
C MET A 70 -10.85 6.28 -1.60
N LEU A 71 -11.82 6.62 -0.74
CA LEU A 71 -11.55 7.16 0.58
C LEU A 71 -10.70 6.20 1.42
N LYS A 72 -11.07 4.92 1.47
CA LYS A 72 -10.35 3.87 2.23
C LYS A 72 -8.90 3.72 1.76
N VAL A 73 -8.66 3.78 0.46
CA VAL A 73 -7.30 3.72 -0.11
C VAL A 73 -6.48 4.96 0.26
N MET A 74 -7.08 6.16 0.25
CA MET A 74 -6.40 7.38 0.68
C MET A 74 -6.12 7.41 2.19
N GLU A 75 -7.04 6.88 3.01
CA GLU A 75 -6.83 6.68 4.45
C GLU A 75 -5.63 5.74 4.70
N VAL A 76 -5.53 4.65 3.95
CA VAL A 76 -4.38 3.74 4.01
C VAL A 76 -3.08 4.44 3.61
N ALA A 77 -3.08 5.24 2.55
CA ALA A 77 -1.89 6.00 2.15
C ALA A 77 -1.42 6.93 3.27
N THR A 78 -2.35 7.66 3.88
CA THR A 78 -2.08 8.56 5.02
C THR A 78 -1.54 7.78 6.23
N LEU A 79 -2.15 6.64 6.56
CA LEU A 79 -1.76 5.81 7.69
C LEU A 79 -0.35 5.22 7.50
N LEU A 80 -0.06 4.75 6.29
CA LEU A 80 1.25 4.20 5.92
C LEU A 80 2.34 5.27 6.03
N GLU A 81 2.11 6.45 5.46
CA GLU A 81 3.05 7.58 5.53
C GLU A 81 3.28 8.06 6.97
N SER A 82 2.23 8.10 7.79
CA SER A 82 2.34 8.61 9.17
C SER A 82 3.02 7.63 10.13
N ASN A 83 3.18 6.36 9.77
CA ASN A 83 3.64 5.30 10.67
C ASN A 83 4.78 4.45 10.10
N SER A 84 5.36 4.80 8.95
CA SER A 84 6.45 4.03 8.34
C SER A 84 7.30 4.89 7.41
N SER A 85 8.48 4.37 7.04
CA SER A 85 9.32 4.97 5.99
C SER A 85 8.77 4.79 4.56
N TRP A 86 7.50 4.44 4.38
CA TRP A 86 6.90 4.18 3.07
C TRP A 86 5.85 5.22 2.69
N ARG A 87 5.93 5.68 1.45
CA ARG A 87 4.93 6.50 0.77
C ARG A 87 4.14 5.66 -0.21
N LEU A 88 2.82 5.85 -0.25
CA LEU A 88 1.92 5.20 -1.21
C LEU A 88 1.32 6.27 -2.13
N ILE A 89 1.72 6.29 -3.39
CA ILE A 89 1.12 7.14 -4.42
C ILE A 89 0.07 6.32 -5.15
N VAL A 90 -1.15 6.82 -5.26
CA VAL A 90 -2.26 6.13 -5.92
C VAL A 90 -2.85 7.00 -7.03
N ASP A 91 -2.89 6.45 -8.24
CA ASP A 91 -3.73 6.93 -9.34
C ASP A 91 -4.94 6.02 -9.47
N THR A 92 -6.13 6.60 -9.33
CA THR A 92 -7.37 5.87 -9.46
C THR A 92 -8.48 6.75 -10.04
N LYS A 93 -9.42 6.10 -10.71
CA LYS A 93 -10.61 6.72 -11.28
C LYS A 93 -11.85 6.08 -10.68
N PRO A 94 -12.97 6.81 -10.56
CA PRO A 94 -14.23 6.22 -10.17
C PRO A 94 -14.61 5.04 -11.08
N ALA A 95 -15.43 4.14 -10.54
CA ALA A 95 -15.91 2.99 -11.29
C ALA A 95 -16.65 3.40 -12.58
N ASP A 96 -16.39 2.67 -13.66
CA ASP A 96 -17.05 2.91 -14.94
C ASP A 96 -18.52 2.43 -14.96
N LYS A 97 -19.16 2.49 -16.13
CA LYS A 97 -20.54 2.02 -16.33
C LYS A 97 -20.72 0.52 -16.06
N GLU A 98 -19.65 -0.26 -16.13
CA GLU A 98 -19.63 -1.69 -15.82
C GLU A 98 -19.23 -1.98 -14.37
N GLY A 99 -19.03 -0.95 -13.55
CA GLY A 99 -18.58 -1.08 -12.16
C GLY A 99 -17.11 -1.44 -12.03
N ARG A 100 -16.29 -1.28 -13.07
CA ARG A 100 -14.86 -1.54 -13.00
C ARG A 100 -14.12 -0.32 -12.49
N MET A 101 -13.30 -0.53 -11.47
CA MET A 101 -12.42 0.49 -10.90
C MET A 101 -10.98 0.02 -11.06
N ALA A 102 -10.09 0.90 -11.53
CA ALA A 102 -8.68 0.59 -11.73
C ALA A 102 -7.83 1.44 -10.79
N PHE A 103 -6.81 0.80 -10.22
CA PHE A 103 -5.79 1.41 -9.38
C PHE A 103 -4.44 1.17 -10.02
N ARG A 104 -3.64 2.23 -10.10
CA ARG A 104 -2.20 2.13 -10.28
C ARG A 104 -1.58 2.76 -9.06
N TYR A 105 -0.62 2.09 -8.45
CA TYR A 105 0.00 2.59 -7.24
C TYR A 105 1.48 2.32 -7.22
N THR A 106 2.20 3.23 -6.57
CA THR A 106 3.64 3.14 -6.38
C THR A 106 3.93 3.22 -4.88
N LEU A 107 4.60 2.19 -4.37
CA LEU A 107 5.17 2.18 -3.03
C LEU A 107 6.62 2.62 -3.12
N ILE A 108 6.97 3.66 -2.37
CA ILE A 108 8.31 4.26 -2.37
C ILE A 108 8.80 4.30 -0.93
N ARG A 109 9.99 3.79 -0.69
CA ARG A 109 10.67 4.02 0.59
C ARG A 109 11.26 5.43 0.61
N ASP A 110 10.78 6.29 1.50
CA ASP A 110 11.25 7.66 1.69
C ASP A 110 11.56 7.90 3.17
N LYS A 111 12.86 7.88 3.52
CA LYS A 111 13.34 8.13 4.89
C LYS A 111 13.13 9.56 5.38
N ARG A 112 12.66 10.49 4.53
CA ARG A 112 12.39 11.89 4.94
C ARG A 112 11.05 12.04 5.67
N ILE A 113 10.27 10.97 5.79
CA ILE A 113 8.92 10.98 6.36
C ILE A 113 8.93 10.73 7.89
N LEU A 114 10.07 10.40 8.49
CA LEU A 114 10.21 10.18 9.93
C LEU A 114 11.34 11.02 10.56
#